data_AF-A0A699KEP1-F1
#
_entry.id   AF-A0A699KEP1-F1
#
_cell.length_a   1.000
_cell.length_b   1.000
_cell.length_c   1.000
_cell.angle_alpha   90.00
_cell.angle_beta   90.00
_cell.angle_gamma   90.00
#
_symmetry.space_group_name_H-M   'P 1'
#
loop_
_entity.id
_entity.type
_entity.pdbx_description
1 polymer ?
#
loop_
_entity_poly.entity_id
_entity_poly.type
_entity_poly.pdbx_seq_one_letter_code
_entity_poly.pdbx_strand_id
1 'polypeptide(L)' 'MNMDESIQVSCIIDKLPPSWKDFKHTLKHLKDELTLIELGSHLRIEKSLRVQDSDKPNVNNVVGPSVVNMVEHNNSF' A
#
# COMPACT_ATOMS: atom_id res chain seq x y z
N MET A 1 -9.58 -24.43 -23.83
CA MET A 1 -10.46 -23.46 -23.16
C MET A 1 -9.55 -22.37 -22.60
N ASN A 2 -9.72 -21.13 -23.05
CA ASN A 2 -9.01 -19.99 -22.46
C ASN A 2 -9.84 -19.51 -21.28
N MET A 3 -9.25 -19.45 -20.09
CA MET A 3 -9.92 -18.98 -18.89
C MET A 3 -10.00 -17.46 -18.95
N ASP A 4 -11.17 -16.91 -18.63
CA ASP A 4 -11.40 -15.47 -18.60
C ASP A 4 -10.45 -14.78 -17.60
N GLU A 5 -9.89 -13.63 -18.00
CA GLU A 5 -8.86 -12.92 -17.22
C GLU A 5 -9.42 -12.42 -15.89
N SER A 6 -10.68 -11.95 -15.86
CA SER A 6 -11.33 -11.50 -14.63
C SER A 6 -11.48 -12.65 -13.63
N ILE A 7 -11.76 -13.88 -14.11
CA ILE A 7 -11.83 -15.07 -13.27
C ILE A 7 -10.44 -15.42 -12.72
N GLN A 8 -9.39 -15.33 -13.54
CA GLN A 8 -8.01 -15.57 -13.08
C GLN A 8 -7.59 -14.56 -12.02
N VAL A 9 -7.84 -13.27 -12.24
CA VAL A 9 -7.55 -12.17 -11.30
C VAL A 9 -8.27 -12.40 -9.97
N SER A 10 -9.58 -12.69 -10.01
CA SER A 10 -10.37 -12.99 -8.83
C SER A 10 -9.81 -14.19 -8.04
N CYS A 11 -9.48 -15.28 -8.75
CA CYS A 11 -8.87 -16.47 -8.15
C CYS A 11 -7.52 -16.17 -7.46
N ILE A 12 -6.69 -15.32 -8.05
CA ILE A 12 -5.40 -14.93 -7.47
C ILE A 12 -5.62 -14.09 -6.21
N ILE A 13 -6.51 -13.10 -6.24
CA ILE A 13 -6.85 -12.25 -5.09
C ILE A 13 -7.32 -13.11 -3.91
N ASP A 14 -8.20 -14.08 -4.16
CA ASP A 14 -8.71 -14.97 -3.12
C ASP A 14 -7.62 -15.86 -2.51
N LYS A 15 -6.63 -16.26 -3.31
CA LYS A 15 -5.47 -17.07 -2.88
C LYS A 15 -4.38 -16.28 -2.11
N LEU A 16 -4.47 -14.96 -1.97
CA LEU A 16 -3.50 -14.21 -1.15
C LEU A 16 -3.58 -14.61 0.33
N PRO A 17 -2.50 -14.51 1.11
CA PRO A 17 -2.49 -14.92 2.52
C PRO A 17 -3.42 -14.03 3.39
N PRO A 18 -3.84 -14.51 4.58
CA PRO A 18 -4.74 -13.76 5.47
C PRO A 18 -4.21 -12.38 5.90
N SER A 19 -2.88 -12.22 5.99
CA SER A 19 -2.24 -10.94 6.31
C SER A 19 -2.47 -9.85 5.26
N TRP A 20 -2.99 -10.20 4.09
CA TRP A 20 -3.31 -9.28 2.99
C TRP A 20 -4.81 -8.93 2.93
N LYS A 21 -5.58 -9.17 4.00
CA LYS A 21 -7.04 -8.98 4.04
C LYS A 21 -7.49 -7.61 3.56
N ASP A 22 -6.89 -6.53 4.09
CA ASP A 22 -7.29 -5.16 3.71
C ASP A 22 -6.93 -4.85 2.27
N PHE A 23 -5.77 -5.33 1.81
CA PHE A 23 -5.35 -5.20 0.42
C PHE A 23 -6.27 -5.97 -0.54
N LYS A 24 -6.72 -7.19 -0.19
CA LYS A 24 -7.74 -7.91 -0.97
C LYS A 24 -9.02 -7.09 -1.12
N HIS A 25 -9.47 -6.44 -0.05
CA HIS A 25 -10.66 -5.61 -0.07
C HIS A 25 -10.46 -4.42 -1.03
N THR A 26 -9.31 -3.75 -0.96
CA THR A 26 -8.96 -2.67 -1.89
C THR A 26 -9.01 -3.15 -3.34
N LEU A 27 -8.39 -4.30 -3.66
CA LEU A 27 -8.39 -4.84 -5.02
C LEU A 27 -9.80 -5.17 -5.54
N LYS A 28 -10.71 -5.64 -4.69
CA LYS A 28 -12.10 -5.97 -5.07
C LYS A 28 -13.00 -4.75 -5.30
N HIS A 29 -12.61 -3.60 -4.76
CA HIS A 29 -13.36 -2.35 -4.86
C HIS A 29 -12.73 -1.33 -5.82
N LEU A 30 -11.69 -1.72 -6.55
CA LEU A 30 -11.19 -0.93 -7.67
C LEU A 30 -12.32 -0.80 -8.71
N LYS A 31 -12.54 0.45 -9.15
CA LYS A 31 -13.61 0.79 -10.10
C LYS A 31 -13.33 0.27 -11.51
N ASP A 32 -12.07 0.00 -11.82
CA ASP A 32 -11.61 -0.48 -13.12
C ASP A 32 -11.39 -1.99 -13.07
N GLU A 33 -11.63 -2.64 -14.21
CA GLU A 33 -11.36 -4.07 -14.37
C GLU A 33 -9.85 -4.31 -14.35
N LEU A 34 -9.36 -4.93 -13.28
CA LEU A 34 -7.93 -5.22 -13.11
C LEU A 34 -7.47 -6.27 -14.12
N THR A 35 -6.46 -5.94 -14.92
CA THR A 35 -5.73 -6.91 -15.73
C THR A 35 -4.71 -7.69 -14.88
N LEU A 36 -4.21 -8.81 -15.40
CA LEU A 36 -3.21 -9.62 -14.72
C LEU A 36 -1.89 -8.85 -14.50
N ILE A 37 -1.53 -7.96 -15.43
CA ILE A 37 -0.32 -7.14 -15.37
C ILE A 37 -0.43 -6.07 -14.28
N GLU A 38 -1.58 -5.40 -14.20
CA GLU A 38 -1.85 -4.41 -13.14
C GLU A 38 -1.89 -5.07 -11.77
N LEU A 39 -2.57 -6.22 -11.65
CA LEU A 39 -2.57 -7.02 -10.42
C LEU A 39 -1.14 -7.36 -9.99
N GLY A 40 -0.30 -7.84 -10.90
CA GLY A 40 1.10 -8.14 -10.62
C GLY A 40 1.89 -6.93 -10.11
N SER A 41 1.64 -5.75 -10.68
CA SER A 41 2.28 -4.49 -10.26
C SER A 41 1.86 -4.09 -8.84
N HIS A 42 0.55 -4.14 -8.55
CA HIS A 42 0.02 -3.86 -7.21
C HIS A 42 0.59 -4.84 -6.16
N LEU A 43 0.67 -6.14 -6.47
CA LEU A 43 1.25 -7.15 -5.57
C LEU A 43 2.72 -6.87 -5.26
N ARG A 44 3.53 -6.46 -6.24
CA ARG A 44 4.95 -6.18 -6.05
C ARG A 44 5.17 -4.96 -5.16
N ILE A 45 4.38 -3.91 -5.34
CA ILE A 45 4.44 -2.69 -4.51
C ILE A 45 4.06 -3.03 -3.08
N GLU A 46 2.90 -3.65 -2.87
CA GLU A 46 2.39 -4.00 -1.54
C GLU A 46 3.37 -4.91 -0.78
N LYS A 47 3.96 -5.89 -1.47
CA LYS A 47 4.98 -6.76 -0.88
C LYS A 47 6.20 -5.97 -0.42
N SER A 48 6.65 -5.00 -1.21
CA SER A 48 7.82 -4.18 -0.90
C SER A 48 7.57 -3.27 0.30
N LEU A 49 6.36 -2.69 0.40
CA LEU A 49 5.93 -1.88 1.54
C LEU A 49 5.92 -2.66 2.85
N ARG A 50 5.43 -3.90 2.83
CA ARG A 50 5.37 -4.75 4.03
C ARG A 50 6.75 -5.18 4.52
N VAL A 51 7.70 -5.43 3.60
CA VAL A 51 9.09 -5.73 3.98
C VAL A 51 9.70 -4.50 4.66
N GLN A 52 9.55 -3.31 4.07
CA GLN A 52 10.10 -2.09 4.65
C GLN A 52 9.50 -1.73 6.01
N ASP A 53 8.22 -2.02 6.23
CA ASP A 53 7.56 -1.81 7.54
C ASP A 53 8.09 -2.78 8.61
N SER A 54 8.46 -4.01 8.23
CA SER A 54 9.07 -4.99 9.15
C SER A 54 10.52 -4.69 9.53
N ASP A 55 11.27 -3.97 8.68
CA ASP A 55 12.65 -3.54 8.93
C ASP A 55 12.75 -2.21 9.70
N LYS A 56 11.61 -1.55 9.93
CA LYS A 56 11.57 -0.30 10.67
C LYS A 56 11.65 -0.64 12.16
N PRO A 57 12.67 -0.17 12.91
CA PRO A 57 12.68 -0.35 14.36
C PRO A 57 11.40 0.25 14.91
N ASN A 58 10.70 -0.54 15.72
CA ASN A 58 9.53 -0.08 16.44
C ASN A 58 9.94 1.12 17.31
N VAL A 59 9.79 2.35 16.82
CA VAL A 59 9.88 3.53 17.70
C VAL A 59 8.56 3.58 18.46
N ASN A 60 8.48 2.71 19.45
CA ASN A 60 7.60 2.83 20.59
C ASN A 60 7.90 4.17 21.28
N ASN A 61 7.03 5.14 21.03
CA ASN A 61 6.78 6.32 21.87
C ASN A 61 8.02 7.15 22.23
N VAL A 62 8.50 7.97 21.30
CA VAL A 62 9.07 9.27 21.69
C VAL A 62 8.25 10.35 21.01
N VAL A 63 7.47 11.05 21.83
CA VAL A 63 7.07 12.44 21.61
C VAL A 63 8.37 13.22 21.40
N GLY A 64 8.87 13.24 20.17
CA GLY A 64 9.81 14.25 19.71
C GLY A 64 8.96 15.43 19.28
N PRO A 65 9.22 16.66 19.76
CA PRO A 65 8.49 17.81 19.27
C PRO A 65 8.71 17.86 17.76
N SER A 66 7.61 17.92 17.01
CA SER A 66 7.66 18.30 15.61
C SER A 66 8.26 19.71 15.56
N VAL A 67 9.57 19.81 15.33
CA VAL A 67 10.23 21.10 15.13
C VAL A 67 9.88 21.53 13.71
N VAL A 68 8.69 22.11 13.56
CA VAL A 68 8.33 22.93 12.41
C VAL A 68 9.25 24.15 12.47
N ASN A 69 10.24 24.21 11.58
CA ASN A 69 11.10 25.37 11.46
C ASN A 69 10.28 26.53 10.88
N MET A 70 9.71 27.38 11.74
CA MET A 70 9.12 28.65 11.34
C MET A 70 10.26 29.64 11.04
N VAL A 71 10.46 29.96 9.76
CA VAL A 71 11.26 31.12 9.35
C VAL A 71 10.47 32.37 9.73
N GLU A 72 10.94 33.10 10.75
CA GLU A 72 10.49 34.46 11.05
C GLU A 72 10.91 35.37 9.89
N HIS A 73 9.92 35.87 9.14
CA HIS A 73 10.13 37.02 8.27
C HIS A 73 10.09 38.28 9.13
N ASN A 74 11.27 38.79 9.48
CA ASN A 74 11.43 40.08 10.14
C ASN A 74 11.01 41.20 9.19
N ASN A 75 9.78 41.69 9.31
CA ASN A 75 9.33 42.91 8.66
C ASN A 75 9.60 44.09 9.62
N SER A 76 10.76 44.72 9.46
CA SER A 76 11.05 46.00 10.12
C SER A 76 10.33 47.14 9.40
N PHE A 77 9.68 48.00 10.18
CA PHE A 77 8.96 49.22 9.78
C PHE A 77 9.83 50.24 9.03
#